data_AF-A0A8J7JWK9-F1
#
_entry.id   AF-A0A8J7JWK9-F1
#
_cell.length_a   1.000
_cell.length_b   1.000
_cell.length_c   1.000
_cell.angle_alpha   90.00
_cell.angle_beta   90.00
_cell.angle_gamma   90.00
#
_symmetry.space_group_name_H-M   'P 1'
#
loop_
_entity.id
_entity.type
_entity.pdbx_description
1 polymer ?
#
loop_
_entity_poly.entity_id
_entity_poly.type
_entity_poly.pdbx_seq_one_letter_code
_entity_poly.pdbx_strand_id
1 'polypeptide(L)'
;MNWFGEWLPWFAVTIIPGGLNTFIAYGELAERCKIFPFFQPYKIPGVWLWGVIQVFFPAGLFWLVASLAARPQISSSLIIEAIAFGIGFTALLNASITIRAHTYSVKPIYDRFIQIAYIAIRNSRQGDRALEFWGEVEVALHQSPDLTEGLRYLEDYFAVEASFALRPDDYEARLTEVRAETDRSKQAKLIKSLLQKVRRERLCSMLWRFQIGDGLLLKYFPNRVSKTRIRRRP
;
A
#
# COMPACT_ATOMS: atom_id res chain seq x y z
N MET A 1 32.53 -10.18 29.21
CA MET A 1 32.33 -8.92 28.48
C MET A 1 31.06 -9.03 27.66
N ASN A 2 30.08 -8.16 27.88
CA ASN A 2 28.81 -8.20 27.17
C ASN A 2 28.93 -7.34 25.91
N TRP A 3 29.60 -7.89 24.88
CA TRP A 3 29.92 -7.20 23.62
C TRP A 3 28.70 -6.49 23.00
N PHE A 4 27.51 -7.08 23.13
CA PHE A 4 26.27 -6.49 22.63
C PHE A 4 25.87 -5.20 23.36
N GLY A 5 26.10 -5.13 24.68
CA GLY A 5 25.80 -3.96 25.50
C GLY A 5 26.69 -2.76 25.15
N GLU A 6 27.93 -3.01 24.74
CA GLU A 6 28.83 -1.95 24.30
C GLU A 6 28.36 -1.34 22.97
N TRP A 7 27.89 -2.13 22.01
CA TRP A 7 27.47 -1.61 20.70
C TRP A 7 26.05 -1.02 20.68
N LEU A 8 25.25 -1.28 21.71
CA LEU A 8 23.85 -0.90 21.78
C LEU A 8 23.58 0.58 21.44
N PRO A 9 24.36 1.57 21.93
CA PRO A 9 24.12 2.98 21.62
C PRO A 9 24.29 3.29 20.12
N TRP A 10 25.28 2.69 19.46
CA TRP A 10 25.51 2.87 18.02
C TRP A 10 24.42 2.18 17.20
N PHE A 11 23.99 0.98 17.59
CA PHE A 11 22.83 0.34 16.96
C PHE A 11 21.57 1.18 17.07
N ALA A 12 21.32 1.81 18.23
CA ALA A 12 20.17 2.68 18.42
C ALA A 12 20.19 3.86 17.43
N VAL A 13 21.32 4.55 17.27
CA VAL A 13 21.47 5.65 16.29
C VAL A 13 21.28 5.15 14.86
N THR A 14 21.80 3.96 14.54
CA THR A 14 21.74 3.37 13.19
C THR A 14 20.33 2.98 12.77
N ILE A 15 19.44 2.67 13.72
CA ILE A 15 18.05 2.31 13.40
C ILE A 15 17.20 3.55 13.05
N ILE A 16 17.60 4.76 13.48
CA ILE A 16 16.85 6.00 13.25
C ILE A 16 16.49 6.22 11.77
N PRO A 17 17.46 6.18 10.82
CA PRO A 17 17.14 6.36 9.40
C PRO A 17 16.16 5.30 8.88
N GLY A 18 16.33 4.05 9.30
CA GLY A 18 15.48 2.93 8.93
C GLY A 18 14.04 3.07 9.43
N GLY A 19 13.86 3.49 10.68
CA GLY A 19 12.55 3.74 11.28
C GLY A 19 11.80 4.87 10.58
N LEU A 20 12.48 6.00 10.31
CA LEU A 20 11.90 7.12 9.56
C LEU A 20 11.51 6.72 8.14
N ASN A 21 12.40 6.03 7.43
CA ASN A 21 12.12 5.55 6.08
C ASN A 21 10.94 4.56 6.06
N THR A 22 10.83 3.67 7.06
CA THR A 22 9.68 2.76 7.18
C THR A 22 8.36 3.51 7.37
N PHE A 23 8.35 4.57 8.18
CA PHE A 23 7.16 5.40 8.38
C PHE A 23 6.73 6.08 7.07
N ILE A 24 7.67 6.68 6.33
CA ILE A 24 7.41 7.33 5.04
C ILE A 24 6.93 6.30 4.00
N ALA A 25 7.62 5.17 3.89
CA ALA A 25 7.32 4.12 2.92
C ALA A 25 6.00 3.38 3.22
N TYR A 26 5.49 3.45 4.45
CA TYR A 26 4.22 2.82 4.82
C TYR A 26 3.04 3.39 4.03
N GLY A 27 3.07 4.68 3.71
CA GLY A 27 2.06 5.30 2.83
C GLY A 27 2.03 4.66 1.44
N GLU A 28 3.20 4.42 0.84
CA GLU A 28 3.31 3.76 -0.45
C GLU A 28 2.86 2.29 -0.39
N LEU A 29 3.21 1.57 0.69
CA LEU A 29 2.72 0.22 0.94
C LEU A 29 1.20 0.19 1.01
N ALA A 30 0.59 1.08 1.77
CA ALA A 30 -0.85 1.16 1.94
C ALA A 30 -1.57 1.39 0.60
N GLU A 31 -1.04 2.29 -0.23
CA GLU A 31 -1.60 2.60 -1.55
C GLU A 31 -1.44 1.43 -2.53
N ARG A 32 -0.25 0.82 -2.62
CA ARG A 32 -0.03 -0.36 -3.48
C ARG A 32 -0.88 -1.55 -3.05
N CYS A 33 -1.10 -1.70 -1.75
CA CYS A 33 -1.91 -2.79 -1.20
C CYS A 33 -3.41 -2.47 -1.19
N LYS A 34 -3.86 -1.30 -1.66
CA LYS A 34 -5.28 -0.90 -1.64
C LYS A 34 -6.20 -1.91 -2.34
N ILE A 35 -5.68 -2.58 -3.38
CA ILE A 35 -6.33 -3.68 -4.10
C ILE A 35 -6.71 -4.89 -3.22
N PHE A 36 -6.12 -5.05 -2.03
CA PHE A 36 -6.47 -6.13 -1.11
C PHE A 36 -7.57 -5.64 -0.14
N PRO A 37 -8.87 -5.96 -0.37
CA PRO A 37 -9.98 -5.43 0.44
C PRO A 37 -9.94 -5.87 1.91
N PHE A 38 -9.26 -6.98 2.21
CA PHE A 38 -9.13 -7.54 3.56
C PHE A 38 -7.71 -7.43 4.13
N PHE A 39 -6.91 -6.51 3.58
CA PHE A 39 -5.51 -6.37 3.96
C PHE A 39 -5.35 -6.15 5.46
N GLN A 40 -4.68 -7.08 6.11
CA GLN A 40 -4.27 -6.98 7.51
C GLN A 40 -2.74 -7.09 7.54
N PRO A 41 -2.01 -5.96 7.51
CA PRO A 41 -0.58 -5.94 7.23
C PRO A 41 0.22 -6.83 8.20
N TYR A 42 -0.11 -6.76 9.49
CA TYR A 42 0.54 -7.52 10.55
C TYR A 42 0.40 -9.04 10.43
N LYS A 43 -0.56 -9.54 9.63
CA LYS A 43 -0.77 -10.99 9.41
C LYS A 43 -0.09 -11.51 8.15
N ILE A 44 0.60 -10.66 7.39
CA ILE A 44 1.22 -11.04 6.12
C ILE A 44 2.74 -11.09 6.33
N PRO A 45 3.39 -12.26 6.25
CA PRO A 45 4.84 -12.39 6.39
C PRO A 45 5.63 -11.47 5.45
N GLY A 46 5.15 -11.28 4.21
CA GLY A 46 5.77 -10.36 3.25
C GLY A 46 5.80 -8.89 3.71
N VAL A 47 4.85 -8.44 4.53
CA VAL A 47 4.87 -7.08 5.12
C VAL A 47 5.96 -6.97 6.18
N TRP A 48 6.22 -8.03 6.95
CA TRP A 48 7.33 -8.07 7.90
C TRP A 48 8.68 -8.06 7.18
N LEU A 49 8.82 -8.85 6.12
CA LEU A 49 10.02 -8.81 5.26
C LEU A 49 10.23 -7.42 4.68
N TRP A 50 9.16 -6.79 4.16
CA TRP A 50 9.19 -5.40 3.71
C TRP A 50 9.68 -4.47 4.82
N GLY A 51 9.13 -4.55 6.03
CA GLY A 51 9.52 -3.72 7.17
C GLY A 51 10.99 -3.91 7.57
N VAL A 52 11.47 -5.17 7.57
CA VAL A 52 12.89 -5.48 7.80
C VAL A 52 13.78 -4.79 6.75
N ILE A 53 13.43 -4.86 5.47
CA ILE A 53 14.19 -4.18 4.41
C ILE A 53 14.17 -2.66 4.62
N GLN A 54 13.01 -2.08 4.93
CA GLN A 54 12.84 -0.64 5.14
C GLN A 54 13.64 -0.12 6.34
N VAL A 55 13.85 -0.94 7.38
CA VAL A 55 14.66 -0.58 8.54
C VAL A 55 16.14 -0.84 8.29
N PHE A 56 16.51 -2.06 7.92
CA PHE A 56 17.90 -2.49 7.91
C PHE A 56 18.70 -1.98 6.71
N PHE A 57 18.05 -1.73 5.57
CA PHE A 57 18.78 -1.25 4.39
C PHE A 57 19.26 0.20 4.56
N PRO A 58 18.43 1.18 4.97
CA PRO A 58 18.93 2.53 5.28
C PRO A 58 19.88 2.55 6.48
N ALA A 59 19.60 1.73 7.50
CA ALA A 59 20.47 1.57 8.66
C ALA A 59 21.87 1.11 8.27
N GLY A 60 21.97 0.05 7.45
CA GLY A 60 23.25 -0.47 6.96
C GLY A 60 24.00 0.55 6.10
N LEU A 61 23.31 1.30 5.24
CA LEU A 61 23.94 2.36 4.45
C LEU A 61 24.44 3.51 5.32
N PHE A 62 23.64 3.95 6.30
CA PHE A 62 24.06 4.97 7.24
C PHE A 62 25.27 4.51 8.08
N TRP A 63 25.29 3.24 8.52
CA TRP A 63 26.42 2.65 9.22
C TRP A 63 27.72 2.78 8.44
N LEU A 64 27.66 2.54 7.12
CA LEU A 64 28.81 2.65 6.23
C LEU A 64 29.23 4.11 6.01
N VAL A 65 28.27 5.00 5.73
CA VAL A 65 28.55 6.41 5.41
C VAL A 65 29.06 7.18 6.63
N ALA A 66 28.40 7.02 7.78
CA ALA A 66 28.81 7.65 9.04
C ALA A 66 29.98 6.93 9.72
N SER A 67 30.54 5.88 9.09
CA SER A 67 31.69 5.12 9.59
C SER A 67 31.51 4.64 11.03
N LEU A 68 30.31 4.15 11.39
CA LEU A 68 29.97 3.80 12.77
C LEU A 68 30.83 2.66 13.35
N ALA A 69 31.49 1.88 12.49
CA ALA A 69 32.50 0.90 12.89
C ALA A 69 33.68 1.53 13.66
N ALA A 70 33.99 2.81 13.42
CA ALA A 70 35.00 3.57 14.15
C ALA A 70 34.51 4.04 15.53
N ARG A 71 33.27 3.72 15.92
CA ARG A 71 32.64 4.11 17.17
C ARG A 71 32.76 5.61 17.44
N PRO A 72 32.29 6.47 16.52
CA PRO A 72 32.32 7.92 16.74
C PRO A 72 31.54 8.27 18.01
N GLN A 73 31.94 9.35 18.67
CA GLN A 73 31.23 9.84 19.84
C GLN A 73 29.78 10.14 19.45
N ILE A 74 28.84 9.65 20.25
CA ILE A 74 27.41 9.91 20.03
C ILE A 74 27.14 11.36 20.44
N SER A 75 27.08 12.23 19.43
CA SER A 75 26.78 13.64 19.54
C SER A 75 25.39 13.94 18.97
N SER A 76 24.84 15.09 19.32
CA SER A 76 23.60 15.59 18.68
C SER A 76 23.76 15.74 17.17
N SER A 77 24.97 16.05 16.67
CA SER A 77 25.22 16.15 15.23
C SER A 77 25.03 14.81 14.52
N LEU A 78 25.55 13.71 15.09
CA LEU A 78 25.40 12.37 14.53
C LEU A 78 23.92 11.94 14.48
N ILE A 79 23.15 12.30 15.51
CA ILE A 79 21.70 12.03 15.55
C ILE A 79 20.97 12.85 14.48
N ILE A 80 21.29 14.13 14.33
CA ILE A 80 20.71 14.99 13.28
C ILE A 80 21.06 14.45 11.89
N GLU A 81 22.31 14.01 11.67
CA GLU A 81 22.74 13.35 10.43
C GLU A 81 21.92 12.08 10.16
N ALA A 82 21.68 11.24 11.17
CA ALA A 82 20.86 10.04 11.04
C ALA A 82 19.41 10.38 10.65
N ILE A 83 18.82 11.41 11.26
CA ILE A 83 17.48 11.90 10.90
C ILE A 83 17.45 12.42 9.47
N ALA A 84 18.39 13.28 9.10
CA ALA A 84 18.50 13.85 7.76
C ALA A 84 18.70 12.76 6.71
N PHE A 85 19.52 11.74 7.01
CA PHE A 85 19.71 10.58 6.15
C PHE A 85 18.42 9.78 5.97
N GLY A 86 17.66 9.56 7.04
CA GLY A 86 16.37 8.86 6.99
C GLY A 86 15.32 9.57 6.12
N ILE A 87 15.19 10.88 6.30
CA ILE A 87 14.26 11.71 5.50
C ILE A 87 14.72 11.79 4.04
N GLY A 88 16.02 12.01 3.82
CA GLY A 88 16.63 12.14 2.50
C GLY A 88 16.94 10.82 1.79
N PHE A 89 16.56 9.67 2.38
CA PHE A 89 16.98 8.36 1.91
C PHE A 89 16.57 8.08 0.46
N THR A 90 15.36 8.48 0.07
CA THR A 90 14.86 8.31 -1.29
C THR A 90 15.66 9.13 -2.30
N ALA A 91 16.07 10.35 -1.95
CA ALA A 91 16.95 11.16 -2.79
C ALA A 91 18.33 10.51 -2.93
N LEU A 92 18.87 9.97 -1.83
CA LEU A 92 20.16 9.28 -1.81
C LEU A 92 20.15 7.98 -2.65
N LEU A 93 19.06 7.20 -2.62
CA LEU A 93 18.91 6.04 -3.50
C LEU A 93 18.94 6.44 -4.98
N ASN A 94 18.31 7.55 -5.33
CA ASN A 94 18.28 8.06 -6.70
C ASN A 94 19.62 8.68 -7.13
N ALA A 95 20.52 8.98 -6.20
CA ALA A 95 21.85 9.48 -6.52
C ALA A 95 22.71 8.37 -7.14
N SER A 96 23.39 8.71 -8.23
CA SER A 96 24.41 7.85 -8.83
C SER A 96 25.76 8.12 -8.18
N ILE A 97 26.41 7.09 -7.61
CA ILE A 97 27.75 7.24 -7.04
C ILE A 97 28.76 6.84 -8.11
N THR A 98 29.53 7.81 -8.60
CA THR A 98 30.63 7.56 -9.54
C THR A 98 31.90 7.27 -8.74
N ILE A 99 32.37 6.02 -8.77
CA ILE A 99 33.66 5.63 -8.19
C ILE A 99 34.61 5.35 -9.35
N ARG A 100 35.60 6.24 -9.54
CA ARG A 100 36.51 6.24 -10.69
C ARG A 100 35.75 6.35 -12.02
N ALA A 101 35.67 5.26 -12.78
CA ALA A 101 35.02 5.17 -14.09
C ALA A 101 33.74 4.32 -14.09
N HIS A 102 33.28 3.86 -12.92
CA HIS A 102 32.08 3.03 -12.79
C HIS A 102 31.04 3.76 -11.94
N THR A 103 29.83 3.88 -12.51
CA THR A 103 28.68 4.43 -11.82
C THR A 103 27.92 3.31 -11.14
N TYR A 104 27.92 3.31 -9.82
CA TYR A 104 27.13 2.36 -9.03
C TYR A 104 25.83 3.04 -8.59
N SER A 105 24.70 2.44 -8.97
CA SER A 105 23.39 2.83 -8.45
C SER A 105 22.95 1.81 -7.41
N VAL A 106 22.64 2.30 -6.20
CA VAL A 106 22.17 1.45 -5.09
C VAL A 106 20.69 1.12 -5.23
N LYS A 107 19.93 1.97 -5.93
CA LYS A 107 18.49 1.83 -6.13
C LYS A 107 18.07 0.50 -6.76
N PRO A 108 18.68 -0.01 -7.85
CA PRO A 108 18.31 -1.31 -8.41
C PRO A 108 18.41 -2.47 -7.41
N ILE A 109 19.37 -2.43 -6.49
CA ILE A 109 19.53 -3.46 -5.46
C ILE A 109 18.40 -3.34 -4.44
N TYR A 110 18.14 -2.13 -3.96
CA TYR A 110 17.03 -1.85 -3.06
C TYR A 110 15.67 -2.26 -3.66
N ASP A 111 15.41 -1.86 -4.91
CA ASP A 111 14.18 -2.17 -5.63
C ASP A 111 13.95 -3.69 -5.74
N ARG A 112 15.01 -4.48 -5.97
CA ARG A 112 14.91 -5.96 -6.00
C ARG A 112 14.45 -6.52 -4.66
N PHE A 113 15.01 -6.06 -3.54
CA PHE A 113 14.58 -6.52 -2.22
C PHE A 113 13.13 -6.16 -1.94
N ILE A 114 12.75 -4.92 -2.24
CA ILE A 114 11.36 -4.45 -2.11
C ILE A 114 10.42 -5.27 -3.00
N GLN A 115 10.83 -5.60 -4.22
CA GLN A 115 10.04 -6.44 -5.13
C GLN A 115 9.83 -7.85 -4.57
N ILE A 116 10.85 -8.47 -3.98
CA ILE A 116 10.72 -9.77 -3.31
C ILE A 116 9.66 -9.69 -2.20
N ALA A 117 9.69 -8.63 -1.40
CA ALA A 117 8.70 -8.43 -0.35
C ALA A 117 7.28 -8.27 -0.92
N TYR A 118 7.10 -7.51 -2.00
CA TYR A 118 5.80 -7.40 -2.68
C TYR A 118 5.31 -8.71 -3.28
N ILE A 119 6.20 -9.52 -3.85
CA ILE A 119 5.87 -10.87 -4.34
C ILE A 119 5.38 -11.74 -3.17
N ALA A 120 6.07 -11.70 -2.02
CA ALA A 120 5.65 -12.42 -0.83
C ALA A 120 4.29 -11.93 -0.28
N ILE A 121 4.00 -10.63 -0.37
CA ILE A 121 2.68 -10.08 -0.01
C ILE A 121 1.60 -10.61 -0.97
N ARG A 122 1.87 -10.56 -2.28
CA ARG A 122 0.93 -11.01 -3.32
C ARG A 122 0.62 -12.50 -3.20
N ASN A 123 1.63 -13.33 -2.96
CA ASN A 123 1.49 -14.79 -2.86
C ASN A 123 1.00 -15.25 -1.48
N SER A 124 0.59 -14.33 -0.62
CA SER A 124 -0.03 -14.68 0.65
C SER A 124 -1.47 -15.13 0.45
N ARG A 125 -2.01 -15.89 1.41
CA ARG A 125 -3.43 -16.29 1.44
C ARG A 125 -4.41 -15.11 1.31
N GLN A 126 -4.00 -13.91 1.75
CA GLN A 126 -4.81 -12.69 1.57
C GLN A 126 -4.86 -12.22 0.13
N GLY A 127 -3.79 -12.45 -0.64
CA GLY A 127 -3.74 -12.17 -2.07
C GLY A 127 -4.67 -13.09 -2.86
N ASP A 128 -4.64 -14.39 -2.57
CA ASP A 128 -5.57 -15.35 -3.19
C ASP A 128 -7.03 -15.00 -2.90
N ARG A 129 -7.33 -14.68 -1.64
CA ARG A 129 -8.68 -14.25 -1.22
C ARG A 129 -9.12 -12.95 -1.89
N ALA A 130 -8.19 -12.03 -2.16
CA ALA A 130 -8.50 -10.80 -2.88
C ALA A 130 -8.78 -11.08 -4.36
N LEU A 131 -8.03 -12.00 -4.98
CA LEU A 131 -8.26 -12.42 -6.36
C LEU A 131 -9.61 -13.10 -6.52
N GLU A 132 -9.94 -14.03 -5.62
CA GLU A 132 -11.26 -14.69 -5.57
C GLU A 132 -12.38 -13.66 -5.41
N PHE A 133 -12.25 -12.75 -4.45
CA PHE A 133 -13.21 -11.68 -4.22
C PHE A 133 -13.43 -10.81 -5.46
N TRP A 134 -12.36 -10.35 -6.11
CA TRP A 134 -12.50 -9.48 -7.29
C TRP A 134 -13.05 -10.23 -8.50
N GLY A 135 -12.76 -11.53 -8.62
CA GLY A 135 -13.40 -12.39 -9.63
C GLY A 135 -14.91 -12.50 -9.40
N GLU A 136 -15.33 -12.76 -8.16
CA GLU A 136 -16.75 -12.83 -7.81
C GLU A 136 -17.46 -11.48 -7.97
N VAL A 137 -16.80 -10.36 -7.63
CA VAL A 137 -17.35 -9.01 -7.87
C VAL A 137 -17.53 -8.74 -9.36
N GLU A 138 -16.59 -9.14 -10.22
CA GLU A 138 -16.73 -8.99 -11.66
C GLU A 138 -17.93 -9.76 -12.21
N VAL A 139 -18.08 -11.02 -11.79
CA VAL A 139 -19.22 -11.86 -12.18
C VAL A 139 -20.54 -11.26 -11.68
N ALA A 140 -20.58 -10.79 -10.43
CA ALA A 140 -21.76 -10.17 -9.86
C ALA A 140 -22.15 -8.86 -10.58
N LEU A 141 -21.17 -8.02 -10.95
CA LEU A 141 -21.40 -6.81 -11.74
C LEU A 141 -21.93 -7.14 -13.13
N HIS A 142 -21.35 -8.17 -13.77
CA HIS A 142 -21.80 -8.64 -15.08
C HIS A 142 -23.27 -9.10 -15.03
N GLN A 143 -23.66 -9.83 -13.99
CA GLN A 143 -25.01 -10.37 -13.78
C GLN A 143 -26.03 -9.36 -13.21
N SER A 144 -25.57 -8.21 -12.70
CA SER A 144 -26.47 -7.22 -12.09
C SER A 144 -27.44 -6.65 -13.14
N PRO A 145 -28.75 -6.54 -12.86
CA PRO A 145 -29.71 -6.02 -13.84
C PRO A 145 -29.55 -4.51 -14.08
N ASP A 146 -29.09 -3.76 -13.08
CA ASP A 146 -28.96 -2.31 -13.13
C ASP A 146 -27.71 -1.83 -12.36
N LEU A 147 -26.88 -1.01 -13.03
CA LEU A 147 -25.67 -0.40 -12.45
C LEU A 147 -25.84 1.08 -12.17
N THR A 148 -26.96 1.69 -12.55
CA THR A 148 -27.16 3.14 -12.57
C THR A 148 -26.96 3.74 -11.19
N GLU A 149 -27.57 3.17 -10.16
CA GLU A 149 -27.43 3.64 -8.78
C GLU A 149 -25.99 3.51 -8.25
N GLY A 150 -25.34 2.38 -8.55
CA GLY A 150 -23.96 2.16 -8.17
C GLY A 150 -22.99 3.13 -8.82
N LEU A 151 -23.19 3.41 -10.12
CA LEU A 151 -22.38 4.36 -10.89
C LEU A 151 -22.58 5.80 -10.41
N ARG A 152 -23.82 6.21 -10.14
CA ARG A 152 -24.12 7.52 -9.56
C ARG A 152 -23.44 7.71 -8.21
N TYR A 153 -23.52 6.71 -7.35
CA TYR A 153 -22.87 6.76 -6.04
C TYR A 153 -21.33 6.76 -6.15
N LEU A 154 -20.78 6.07 -7.14
CA LEU A 154 -19.35 6.06 -7.44
C LEU A 154 -18.86 7.43 -7.93
N GLU A 155 -19.66 8.11 -8.75
CA GLU A 155 -19.44 9.48 -9.21
C GLU A 155 -19.45 10.46 -8.03
N ASP A 156 -20.49 10.43 -7.19
CA ASP A 156 -20.55 11.27 -5.98
C ASP A 156 -19.34 11.03 -5.07
N TYR A 157 -18.94 9.77 -4.90
CA TYR A 157 -17.78 9.39 -4.11
C TYR A 157 -16.48 9.99 -4.68
N PHE A 158 -16.25 9.84 -5.98
CA PHE A 158 -15.05 10.39 -6.60
C PHE A 158 -15.09 11.90 -6.74
N ALA A 159 -16.25 12.54 -6.89
CA ALA A 159 -16.36 14.00 -6.84
C ALA A 159 -15.90 14.56 -5.50
N VAL A 160 -16.29 13.90 -4.39
CA VAL A 160 -15.82 14.26 -3.05
C VAL A 160 -14.33 13.95 -2.89
N GLU A 161 -13.83 12.77 -3.27
CA GLU A 161 -12.39 12.47 -3.15
C GLU A 161 -11.53 13.36 -4.06
N ALA A 162 -12.01 13.70 -5.25
CA ALA A 162 -11.36 14.59 -6.22
C ALA A 162 -11.16 15.99 -5.65
N SER A 163 -12.09 16.49 -4.83
CA SER A 163 -11.92 17.79 -4.14
C SER A 163 -10.71 17.83 -3.20
N PHE A 164 -10.18 16.67 -2.80
CA PHE A 164 -8.98 16.52 -1.98
C PHE A 164 -7.79 15.91 -2.74
N ALA A 165 -7.98 15.48 -4.00
CA ALA A 165 -6.95 14.78 -4.77
C ALA A 165 -6.17 15.75 -5.67
N LEU A 166 -4.87 15.46 -5.86
CA LEU A 166 -3.99 16.23 -6.74
C LEU A 166 -4.31 16.06 -8.24
N ARG A 167 -5.16 15.10 -8.62
CA ARG A 167 -5.55 14.78 -10.02
C ARG A 167 -7.02 14.34 -10.11
N PRO A 168 -7.96 15.30 -10.14
CA PRO A 168 -9.39 15.00 -10.23
C PRO A 168 -9.81 14.43 -11.60
N ASP A 169 -9.18 14.90 -12.68
CA ASP A 169 -9.55 14.61 -14.08
C ASP A 169 -9.44 13.12 -14.46
N ASP A 170 -8.56 12.37 -13.79
CA ASP A 170 -8.33 10.94 -14.05
C ASP A 170 -9.57 10.08 -13.73
N TYR A 171 -10.42 10.52 -12.80
CA TYR A 171 -11.61 9.77 -12.40
C TYR A 171 -12.81 10.06 -13.31
N GLU A 172 -12.99 11.31 -13.71
CA GLU A 172 -14.08 11.72 -14.62
C GLU A 172 -13.92 11.05 -16.00
N ALA A 173 -12.69 11.00 -16.53
CA ALA A 173 -12.41 10.32 -17.79
C ALA A 173 -12.79 8.83 -17.73
N ARG A 174 -12.44 8.14 -16.63
CA ARG A 174 -12.78 6.72 -16.44
C ARG A 174 -14.27 6.47 -16.23
N LEU A 175 -14.96 7.35 -15.50
CA LEU A 175 -16.42 7.25 -15.33
C LEU A 175 -17.14 7.47 -16.66
N THR A 176 -16.64 8.39 -17.50
CA THR A 176 -17.15 8.62 -18.86
C THR A 176 -16.92 7.39 -19.74
N GLU A 177 -15.74 6.77 -19.68
CA GLU A 177 -15.42 5.52 -20.38
C GLU A 177 -16.39 4.39 -19.99
N VAL A 178 -16.66 4.21 -18.69
CA VAL A 178 -17.61 3.21 -18.18
C VAL A 178 -19.03 3.43 -18.71
N ARG A 179 -19.47 4.68 -18.85
CA ARG A 179 -20.79 5.05 -19.36
C ARG A 179 -20.91 4.83 -20.87
N ALA A 180 -19.84 5.10 -21.61
CA ALA A 180 -19.79 4.92 -23.06
C ALA A 180 -19.66 3.43 -23.46
N GLU A 181 -19.16 2.58 -22.56
CA GLU A 181 -19.01 1.15 -22.82
C GLU A 181 -20.37 0.44 -22.86
N THR A 182 -20.61 -0.27 -23.96
CA THR A 182 -21.85 -1.02 -24.23
C THR A 182 -21.70 -2.51 -23.96
N ASP A 183 -20.47 -3.04 -24.04
CA ASP A 183 -20.18 -4.42 -23.68
C ASP A 183 -20.20 -4.57 -22.16
N ARG A 184 -21.19 -5.32 -21.68
CA ARG A 184 -21.40 -5.55 -20.25
C ARG A 184 -20.20 -6.18 -19.55
N SER A 185 -19.44 -7.04 -20.22
CA SER A 185 -18.24 -7.68 -19.65
C SER A 185 -17.13 -6.65 -19.45
N LYS A 186 -16.90 -5.79 -20.45
CA LYS A 186 -15.91 -4.70 -20.36
C LYS A 186 -16.33 -3.66 -19.34
N GLN A 187 -17.60 -3.29 -19.32
CA GLN A 187 -18.15 -2.35 -18.34
C GLN A 187 -17.94 -2.85 -16.90
N ALA A 188 -18.18 -4.14 -16.63
CA ALA A 188 -17.91 -4.74 -15.31
C ALA A 188 -16.43 -4.68 -14.92
N LYS A 189 -15.51 -4.92 -15.87
CA LYS A 189 -14.06 -4.81 -15.64
C LYS A 189 -13.63 -3.37 -15.32
N LEU A 190 -14.16 -2.39 -16.05
CA LEU A 190 -13.88 -0.98 -15.82
C LEU A 190 -14.40 -0.55 -14.44
N ILE A 191 -15.63 -0.92 -14.07
CA ILE A 191 -16.20 -0.65 -12.74
C ILE A 191 -15.37 -1.32 -11.64
N LYS A 192 -14.98 -2.58 -11.82
CA LYS A 192 -14.09 -3.28 -10.88
C LYS A 192 -12.78 -2.50 -10.65
N SER A 193 -12.19 -1.97 -11.73
CA SER A 193 -10.94 -1.18 -11.63
C SER A 193 -11.14 0.10 -10.80
N LEU A 194 -12.30 0.75 -10.93
CA LEU A 194 -12.67 1.91 -10.12
C LEU A 194 -12.96 1.53 -8.66
N LEU A 195 -13.65 0.41 -8.43
CA LEU A 195 -13.92 -0.11 -7.08
C LEU A 195 -12.63 -0.43 -6.32
N GLN A 196 -11.57 -0.87 -7.00
CA GLN A 196 -10.25 -1.07 -6.41
C GLN A 196 -9.59 0.23 -5.91
N LYS A 197 -10.08 1.40 -6.35
CA LYS A 197 -9.66 2.73 -5.91
C LYS A 197 -10.53 3.30 -4.79
N VAL A 198 -11.65 2.66 -4.46
CA VAL A 198 -12.50 3.06 -3.33
C VAL A 198 -11.83 2.68 -2.01
N ARG A 199 -11.97 3.53 -0.98
CA ARG A 199 -11.51 3.22 0.39
C ARG A 199 -12.16 1.93 0.89
N ARG A 200 -11.37 1.05 1.52
CA ARG A 200 -11.83 -0.27 1.98
C ARG A 200 -13.02 -0.18 2.94
N GLU A 201 -13.09 0.89 3.72
CA GLU A 201 -14.16 1.14 4.67
C GLU A 201 -15.50 1.44 3.98
N ARG A 202 -15.48 1.91 2.74
CA ARG A 202 -16.67 2.23 1.94
C ARG A 202 -17.04 1.14 0.96
N LEU A 203 -16.10 0.22 0.64
CA LEU A 203 -16.28 -0.81 -0.37
C LEU A 203 -17.55 -1.65 -0.18
N CYS A 204 -17.83 -2.13 1.04
CA CYS A 204 -19.05 -2.91 1.30
C CYS A 204 -20.34 -2.15 0.97
N SER A 205 -20.41 -0.85 1.32
CA SER A 205 -21.57 -0.01 1.02
C SER A 205 -21.67 0.28 -0.47
N MET A 206 -20.53 0.48 -1.14
CA MET A 206 -20.44 0.70 -2.59
C MET A 206 -20.98 -0.52 -3.36
N LEU A 207 -20.51 -1.73 -3.02
CA LEU A 207 -20.97 -2.97 -3.67
C LEU A 207 -22.48 -3.20 -3.48
N TRP A 208 -23.01 -2.82 -2.33
CA TRP A 208 -24.44 -2.91 -2.07
C TRP A 208 -25.27 -1.99 -2.99
N ARG A 209 -24.74 -0.82 -3.37
CA ARG A 209 -25.36 0.09 -4.35
C ARG A 209 -25.36 -0.47 -5.77
N PHE A 210 -24.41 -1.33 -6.10
CA PHE A 210 -24.38 -2.11 -7.34
C PHE A 210 -25.31 -3.34 -7.31
N GLN A 211 -26.13 -3.48 -6.27
CA GLN A 211 -27.04 -4.63 -6.06
C GLN A 211 -26.30 -5.97 -6.03
N ILE A 212 -25.04 -5.98 -5.60
CA ILE A 212 -24.28 -7.22 -5.45
C ILE A 212 -24.92 -8.04 -4.31
N GLY A 213 -25.27 -9.29 -4.64
CA GLY A 213 -26.06 -10.16 -3.78
C GLY A 213 -25.49 -10.33 -2.37
N ASP A 214 -26.40 -10.44 -1.41
CA ASP A 214 -26.08 -10.59 0.02
C ASP A 214 -25.13 -11.75 0.32
N GLY A 215 -25.14 -12.81 -0.49
CA GLY A 215 -24.24 -13.96 -0.34
C GLY A 215 -22.75 -13.58 -0.43
N LEU A 216 -22.37 -12.79 -1.43
CA LEU A 216 -20.99 -12.30 -1.59
C LEU A 216 -20.62 -11.37 -0.44
N LEU A 217 -21.52 -10.44 -0.08
CA LEU A 217 -21.29 -9.51 1.01
C LEU A 217 -21.16 -10.22 2.37
N LEU A 218 -21.92 -11.29 2.62
CA LEU A 218 -21.81 -12.11 3.83
C LEU A 218 -20.51 -12.92 3.87
N LYS A 219 -20.09 -13.50 2.74
CA LYS A 219 -18.84 -14.27 2.63
C LYS A 219 -17.61 -13.43 3.00
N TYR A 220 -17.60 -12.16 2.57
CA TYR A 220 -16.42 -11.30 2.65
C TYR A 220 -16.50 -10.20 3.72
N PHE A 221 -17.70 -9.74 4.07
CA PHE A 221 -17.94 -8.68 5.06
C PHE A 221 -18.99 -9.08 6.13
N PRO A 222 -18.87 -10.25 6.78
CA PRO A 222 -19.91 -10.78 7.67
C PRO A 222 -20.30 -9.81 8.80
N ASN A 223 -19.30 -9.15 9.39
CA ASN A 223 -19.49 -8.19 10.49
C ASN A 223 -20.16 -6.88 10.08
N ARG A 224 -20.18 -6.54 8.78
CA ARG A 224 -20.83 -5.32 8.29
C ARG A 224 -22.27 -5.57 7.89
N VAL A 225 -22.56 -6.73 7.30
CA VAL A 225 -23.92 -7.11 6.92
C VAL A 225 -24.79 -7.37 8.14
N SER A 226 -24.25 -8.04 9.19
CA SER A 226 -25.00 -8.31 10.42
C SER A 226 -25.48 -7.03 11.12
N LYS A 227 -24.60 -6.02 11.24
CA LYS A 227 -24.95 -4.72 11.84
C LYS A 227 -26.02 -3.97 11.05
N THR A 228 -25.99 -4.04 9.72
CA THR A 228 -26.98 -3.39 8.86
C THR A 228 -28.34 -4.09 8.92
N ARG A 229 -28.37 -5.44 9.03
CA ARG A 229 -29.62 -6.20 9.22
C ARG A 229 -30.26 -5.96 10.58
N ILE A 230 -29.46 -5.82 11.65
CA ILE A 230 -29.98 -5.53 13.01
C ILE A 230 -30.66 -4.15 13.05
N ARG A 231 -30.14 -3.15 12.34
CA ARG A 231 -30.77 -1.81 12.26
C ARG A 231 -32.07 -1.76 11.43
N ARG A 232 -32.43 -2.84 10.75
CA ARG A 232 -33.61 -2.93 9.87
C ARG A 232 -34.64 -3.96 10.32
N ARG A 233 -34.44 -4.61 11.46
CA ARG A 233 -35.54 -5.30 12.12
C ARG A 233 -36.38 -4.24 12.83
N PRO A 234 -37.64 -4.02 12.42
CA PRO A 234 -38.56 -3.18 13.17
C PRO A 234 -38.79 -3.74 14.57
#